data_AF-A0A7C4EGU2-F1
#
_entry.id   AF-A0A7C4EGU2-F1
#
_cell.length_a   1.000
_cell.length_b   1.000
_cell.length_c   1.000
_cell.angle_alpha   90.00
_cell.angle_beta   90.00
_cell.angle_gamma   90.00
#
_symmetry.space_group_name_H-M   'P 1'
#
loop_
_entity.id
_entity.type
_entity.pdbx_description
1 polymer ?
#
loop_
_entity_poly.entity_id
_entity_poly.type
_entity_poly.pdbx_seq_one_letter_code
_entity_poly.pdbx_strand_id
1 'polypeptide(L)'
;LLTIKQGYREIYQLIHPRAITTVKLDNKYLNKEILGSIWGMVFLFLGVCTIAIIGLAATGEDIVTSTSTVISAMCNVGPALGSAGPAENYAGIPMTGKWILILCMLIGRLEVYTVLILLVPHFWKK
;
A
#
# COMPACT_ATOMS: atom_id res chain seq x y z
N LEU A 1 12.22 4.67 5.55
CA LEU A 1 13.62 4.63 6.04
C LEU A 1 14.37 3.38 5.57
N LEU A 2 13.84 2.17 5.83
CA LEU A 2 14.43 0.91 5.33
C LEU A 2 14.48 0.81 3.80
N THR A 3 13.36 1.08 3.14
CA THR A 3 13.23 1.06 1.67
C THR A 3 14.22 2.00 0.98
N ILE A 4 14.45 3.19 1.55
CA ILE A 4 15.44 4.16 1.05
C ILE A 4 16.87 3.65 1.22
N LYS A 5 17.23 3.11 2.40
CA LYS A 5 18.54 2.49 2.62
C LYS A 5 18.80 1.32 1.67
N GLN A 6 17.74 0.61 1.32
CA GLN A 6 17.81 -0.51 0.41
C GLN A 6 17.98 -0.08 -1.04
N GLY A 7 17.23 0.92 -1.48
CA GLY A 7 17.41 1.53 -2.80
C GLY A 7 18.83 2.05 -3.00
N TYR A 8 19.39 2.72 -1.98
CA TYR A 8 20.78 3.17 -2.01
C TYR A 8 21.78 2.00 -2.09
N ARG A 9 21.52 0.89 -1.38
CA ARG A 9 22.36 -0.31 -1.44
C ARG A 9 22.31 -0.98 -2.82
N GLU A 10 21.15 -1.09 -3.44
CA GLU A 10 21.00 -1.64 -4.79
C GLU A 10 21.79 -0.81 -5.81
N ILE A 11 21.67 0.52 -5.75
CA ILE A 11 22.47 1.44 -6.57
C ILE A 11 23.97 1.26 -6.31
N TYR A 12 24.38 1.13 -5.05
CA TYR A 12 25.78 0.91 -4.68
C TYR A 12 26.31 -0.46 -5.16
N GLN A 13 25.49 -1.52 -5.15
CA GLN A 13 25.87 -2.83 -5.69
C GLN A 13 25.94 -2.84 -7.22
N LEU A 14 25.10 -2.08 -7.91
CA LEU A 14 25.19 -1.85 -9.35
C LEU A 14 26.54 -1.21 -9.73
N ILE A 15 27.04 -0.28 -8.92
CA ILE A 15 28.34 0.39 -9.12
C ILE A 15 29.51 -0.51 -8.69
N HIS A 16 29.32 -1.31 -7.63
CA HIS A 16 30.35 -2.21 -7.08
C HIS A 16 29.84 -3.65 -6.94
N PRO A 17 29.84 -4.45 -8.03
CA PRO A 17 29.23 -5.78 -8.07
C PRO A 17 29.91 -6.83 -7.18
N ARG A 18 31.15 -6.59 -6.74
CA ARG A 18 31.87 -7.47 -5.79
C ARG A 18 31.74 -7.03 -4.33
N ALA A 19 31.02 -5.93 -4.05
CA ALA A 19 30.85 -5.46 -2.67
C ALA A 19 29.78 -6.28 -1.94
N ILE A 20 30.19 -6.97 -0.88
CA ILE A 20 29.29 -7.62 0.07
C ILE A 20 28.72 -6.52 0.97
N THR A 21 27.68 -5.84 0.50
CA THR A 21 26.94 -4.87 1.30
C THR A 21 25.85 -5.60 2.07
N THR A 22 25.60 -5.22 3.32
CA THR A 22 24.49 -5.74 4.13
C THR A 22 23.70 -4.54 4.65
N VAL A 23 22.36 -4.53 4.49
CA VAL A 23 21.56 -3.48 5.11
C VAL A 23 21.51 -3.76 6.62
N LYS A 24 22.13 -2.87 7.39
CA LYS A 24 22.00 -2.86 8.85
C LYS A 24 20.79 -2.02 9.25
N LEU A 25 19.87 -2.63 9.97
CA LEU A 25 18.85 -1.93 10.74
C LEU A 25 19.09 -2.27 12.22
N ASP A 26 19.25 -1.23 13.04
CA ASP A 26 19.40 -1.38 14.48
C ASP A 26 20.44 -2.43 14.91
N ASN A 27 21.62 -2.37 14.27
CA ASN A 27 22.76 -3.27 14.49
C ASN A 27 22.55 -4.76 14.16
N LYS A 28 21.39 -5.15 13.62
CA LYS A 28 21.14 -6.50 13.10
C LYS A 28 21.29 -6.55 11.57
N TYR A 29 21.89 -7.63 11.08
CA TYR A 29 22.01 -7.91 9.66
C TYR A 29 20.67 -8.41 9.13
N LEU A 30 20.07 -7.69 8.18
CA LEU A 30 18.83 -8.13 7.54
C LEU A 30 19.12 -9.21 6.49
N ASN A 31 18.48 -10.38 6.65
CA ASN A 31 18.53 -11.46 5.67
C ASN A 31 17.80 -11.08 4.38
N LYS A 32 18.22 -11.63 3.23
CA LYS A 32 17.61 -11.37 1.91
C LYS A 32 16.13 -11.74 1.87
N GLU A 33 15.70 -12.72 2.66
CA GLU A 33 14.30 -13.13 2.79
C GLU A 33 13.41 -11.99 3.33
N ILE A 34 13.86 -11.29 4.37
CA ILE A 34 13.13 -10.15 4.96
C ILE A 34 13.04 -9.02 3.95
N LEU A 35 14.11 -8.81 3.18
CA LEU A 35 14.13 -7.86 2.08
C LEU A 35 13.06 -8.17 1.02
N GLY A 36 12.93 -9.45 0.65
CA GLY A 36 11.90 -9.93 -0.27
C GLY A 36 10.49 -9.68 0.25
N SER A 37 10.24 -9.96 1.53
CA SER A 37 8.94 -9.70 2.17
C SER A 37 8.56 -8.21 2.18
N ILE A 38 9.52 -7.31 2.39
CA ILE A 38 9.25 -5.86 2.34
C ILE A 38 8.83 -5.43 0.93
N TRP A 39 9.54 -5.89 -0.10
CA TRP A 39 9.16 -5.61 -1.49
C TRP A 39 7.80 -6.21 -1.85
N GLY A 40 7.54 -7.45 -1.42
CA GLY A 40 6.23 -8.08 -1.56
C GLY A 40 5.11 -7.24 -0.94
N MET A 41 5.34 -6.67 0.25
CA MET A 41 4.40 -5.75 0.90
C MET A 41 4.09 -4.54 0.03
N VAL A 42 5.13 -3.89 -0.51
CA VAL A 42 4.98 -2.67 -1.32
C VAL A 42 4.22 -2.97 -2.61
N PHE A 43 4.55 -4.05 -3.30
CA PHE A 43 3.85 -4.45 -4.53
C PHE A 43 2.39 -4.81 -4.26
N LEU A 44 2.10 -5.54 -3.18
CA LEU A 44 0.73 -5.86 -2.80
C LEU A 44 -0.07 -4.62 -2.42
N PHE A 45 0.52 -3.70 -1.65
CA PHE A 45 -0.10 -2.43 -1.31
C PHE A 45 -0.45 -1.62 -2.57
N LEU A 46 0.49 -1.48 -3.50
CA LEU A 46 0.26 -0.80 -4.77
C LEU A 46 -0.80 -1.51 -5.63
N GLY A 47 -0.80 -2.85 -5.66
CA GLY A 47 -1.79 -3.63 -6.38
C GLY A 47 -3.21 -3.41 -5.85
N VAL A 48 -3.39 -3.49 -4.53
CA VAL A 48 -4.69 -3.25 -3.88
C VAL A 48 -5.16 -1.82 -4.11
N CYS A 49 -4.28 -0.83 -3.93
CA CYS A 49 -4.57 0.57 -4.23
C CYS A 49 -5.03 0.75 -5.68
N THR A 50 -4.32 0.17 -6.65
CA THR A 50 -4.67 0.31 -8.07
C THR A 50 -6.04 -0.28 -8.38
N ILE A 51 -6.35 -1.46 -7.86
CA ILE A 51 -7.66 -2.11 -8.04
C ILE A 51 -8.78 -1.26 -7.41
N ALA A 52 -8.56 -0.73 -6.20
CA ALA A 52 -9.53 0.10 -5.52
C ALA A 52 -9.76 1.44 -6.24
N ILE A 53 -8.72 2.07 -6.79
CA ILE A 53 -8.82 3.31 -7.59
C ILE A 53 -9.67 3.07 -8.84
N ILE A 54 -9.40 1.98 -9.57
CA ILE A 54 -10.19 1.62 -10.76
C ILE A 54 -11.65 1.34 -10.36
N GLY A 55 -11.87 0.61 -9.26
CA GLY A 55 -13.21 0.32 -8.74
C GLY A 55 -13.98 1.58 -8.37
N LEU A 56 -13.31 2.58 -7.78
CA LEU A 56 -13.93 3.85 -7.41
C LEU A 56 -14.16 4.76 -8.63
N ALA A 57 -13.21 4.84 -9.57
CA ALA A 57 -13.37 5.57 -10.82
C ALA A 57 -14.52 5.02 -11.67
N ALA A 58 -14.75 3.68 -11.63
CA ALA A 58 -15.89 3.05 -12.29
C ALA A 58 -17.25 3.46 -11.70
N THR A 59 -17.29 4.07 -10.51
CA THR A 59 -18.54 4.61 -9.92
C THR A 59 -18.93 5.99 -10.46
N GLY A 60 -18.10 6.58 -11.32
CA GLY A 60 -18.34 7.89 -11.95
C GLY A 60 -17.64 9.06 -11.28
N GLU A 61 -16.80 8.80 -10.27
CA GLU A 61 -15.96 9.81 -9.62
C GLU A 61 -14.75 10.17 -10.48
N ASP A 62 -14.29 11.42 -10.39
CA ASP A 62 -13.10 11.87 -11.11
C ASP A 62 -11.85 11.09 -10.67
N ILE A 63 -10.85 11.00 -11.55
CA ILE A 63 -9.59 10.29 -11.28
C ILE A 63 -8.84 10.93 -10.10
N VAL A 64 -8.88 12.25 -9.94
CA VAL A 64 -8.19 12.94 -8.84
C VAL A 64 -8.86 12.61 -7.51
N THR A 65 -10.19 12.67 -7.44
CA THR A 65 -10.95 12.26 -6.26
C THR A 65 -10.72 10.78 -5.96
N SER A 66 -10.86 9.91 -6.97
CA SER A 66 -10.76 8.45 -6.80
C SER A 66 -9.38 8.04 -6.28
N THR A 67 -8.32 8.64 -6.84
CA THR A 67 -6.94 8.35 -6.43
C THR A 67 -6.66 8.87 -5.03
N SER A 68 -7.02 10.12 -4.74
CA SER A 68 -6.71 10.74 -3.45
C SER A 68 -7.51 10.14 -2.29
N THR A 69 -8.78 9.79 -2.50
CA THR A 69 -9.62 9.14 -1.48
C THR A 69 -9.15 7.73 -1.16
N VAL A 70 -8.81 6.92 -2.17
CA VAL A 70 -8.29 5.56 -1.94
C VAL A 70 -6.94 5.61 -1.23
N ILE A 71 -6.02 6.49 -1.63
CA ILE A 71 -4.73 6.64 -0.96
C ILE A 71 -4.93 7.13 0.48
N SER A 72 -5.82 8.10 0.70
CA SER A 72 -6.14 8.60 2.04
C SER A 72 -6.75 7.51 2.92
N ALA A 73 -7.65 6.68 2.39
CA ALA A 73 -8.24 5.55 3.09
C ALA A 73 -7.20 4.46 3.41
N MET A 74 -6.38 4.07 2.43
CA MET A 74 -5.31 3.07 2.64
C MET A 74 -4.27 3.51 3.66
N CYS A 75 -3.92 4.80 3.67
CA CYS A 75 -3.00 5.36 4.65
C CYS A 75 -3.69 5.78 5.97
N ASN A 76 -5.01 5.59 6.08
CA ASN A 76 -5.84 6.04 7.22
C ASN A 76 -5.60 7.52 7.60
N VAL A 77 -5.46 8.39 6.59
CA VAL A 77 -5.18 9.83 6.77
C VAL A 77 -6.47 10.59 7.06
N GLY A 78 -7.52 10.40 6.25
CA GLY A 78 -8.83 11.04 6.41
C GLY A 78 -9.16 12.03 5.29
N PRO A 79 -8.52 13.21 5.21
CA PRO A 79 -8.78 14.17 4.13
C PRO A 79 -8.24 13.67 2.78
N ALA A 80 -8.94 13.98 1.70
CA ALA A 80 -8.54 13.69 0.33
C ALA A 80 -8.53 14.97 -0.53
N LEU A 81 -8.31 14.85 -1.84
CA LEU A 81 -8.41 15.96 -2.79
C LEU A 81 -9.70 15.81 -3.61
N GLY A 82 -10.14 16.90 -4.25
CA GLY A 82 -11.38 16.90 -5.03
C GLY A 82 -12.62 16.94 -4.14
N SER A 83 -13.64 16.13 -4.49
CA SER A 83 -14.95 16.15 -3.82
C SER A 83 -14.95 15.59 -2.39
N ALA A 84 -13.84 14.99 -1.97
CA ALA A 84 -13.59 14.58 -0.58
C ALA A 84 -12.52 15.45 0.11
N GLY A 85 -12.32 16.67 -0.39
CA GLY A 85 -11.41 17.66 0.18
C GLY A 85 -11.99 18.46 1.34
N PRO A 86 -11.19 19.35 1.97
CA PRO A 86 -11.62 20.11 3.16
C PRO A 86 -12.82 21.05 2.92
N ALA A 87 -13.06 21.41 1.67
CA ALA A 87 -14.20 22.23 1.24
C ALA A 87 -15.47 21.39 0.97
N GLU A 88 -15.34 20.09 0.78
CA GLU A 88 -16.43 19.15 0.52
C GLU A 88 -16.38 17.96 1.51
N ASN A 89 -17.08 16.87 1.24
CA ASN A 89 -17.12 15.73 2.15
C ASN A 89 -17.40 14.41 1.41
N TYR A 90 -17.20 13.30 2.12
CA TYR A 90 -17.47 11.95 1.61
C TYR A 90 -18.97 11.66 1.35
N ALA A 91 -19.89 12.58 1.67
CA ALA A 91 -21.32 12.34 1.49
C ALA A 91 -21.70 12.22 0.02
N GLY A 92 -21.03 12.98 -0.86
CA GLY A 92 -21.24 12.96 -2.31
C GLY A 92 -20.85 11.65 -2.99
N ILE A 93 -20.02 10.82 -2.35
CA ILE A 93 -19.56 9.55 -2.94
C ILE A 93 -20.72 8.53 -2.97
N PRO A 94 -20.92 7.84 -4.10
CA PRO A 94 -21.95 6.81 -4.22
C PRO A 94 -21.77 5.67 -3.20
N MET A 95 -22.88 5.01 -2.85
CA MET A 95 -22.90 3.97 -1.81
C MET A 95 -21.87 2.85 -2.06
N THR A 96 -21.72 2.43 -3.31
CA THR A 96 -20.74 1.42 -3.74
C THR A 96 -19.31 1.88 -3.48
N GLY A 97 -19.00 3.16 -3.73
CA GLY A 97 -17.68 3.74 -3.47
C GLY A 97 -17.34 3.79 -1.98
N LYS A 98 -18.33 4.10 -1.13
CA LYS A 98 -18.15 4.07 0.33
C LYS A 98 -17.76 2.68 0.86
N TRP A 99 -18.36 1.61 0.32
CA TRP A 99 -17.98 0.24 0.68
C TRP A 99 -16.53 -0.09 0.31
N ILE A 100 -16.07 0.35 -0.87
CA ILE A 100 -14.68 0.19 -1.29
C ILE A 100 -13.75 0.92 -0.31
N LEU A 101 -14.08 2.17 0.05
CA LEU A 101 -13.28 2.97 0.99
C LEU A 101 -13.22 2.35 2.39
N ILE A 102 -14.31 1.78 2.90
CA ILE A 102 -14.34 1.05 4.18
C ILE A 102 -13.36 -0.13 4.14
N LEU A 103 -13.40 -0.92 3.07
CA LEU A 103 -12.46 -2.04 2.90
C LEU A 103 -11.01 -1.55 2.81
N CYS A 104 -10.75 -0.45 2.08
CA CYS A 104 -9.42 0.16 2.02
C CYS A 104 -8.91 0.62 3.39
N MET A 105 -9.74 1.23 4.23
CA MET A 105 -9.35 1.62 5.59
C MET A 105 -9.02 0.40 6.46
N LEU A 106 -9.82 -0.66 6.39
CA LEU A 106 -9.58 -1.90 7.13
C LEU A 106 -8.26 -2.55 6.71
N ILE A 107 -8.02 -2.67 5.40
CA ILE A 107 -6.76 -3.22 4.87
C ILE A 107 -5.58 -2.35 5.28
N GLY A 108 -5.74 -1.02 5.23
CA GLY A 108 -4.70 -0.08 5.63
C GLY A 108 -4.37 -0.17 7.11
N ARG A 109 -5.38 -0.42 7.96
CA ARG A 109 -5.22 -0.48 9.42
C ARG A 109 -4.65 -1.82 9.90
N LEU A 110 -5.01 -2.91 9.23
CA LEU A 110 -4.60 -4.27 9.61
C LEU A 110 -3.27 -4.70 8.98
N GLU A 111 -2.65 -3.86 8.15
CA GLU A 111 -1.56 -4.20 7.24
C GLU A 111 -1.98 -5.20 6.15
N VAL A 112 -1.56 -4.94 4.91
CA VAL A 112 -2.01 -5.66 3.70
C VAL A 112 -1.76 -7.17 3.78
N TYR A 113 -0.68 -7.60 4.42
CA TYR A 113 -0.34 -9.03 4.56
C TYR A 113 -1.35 -9.80 5.41
N THR A 114 -1.83 -9.24 6.51
CA THR A 114 -2.73 -9.96 7.42
C THR A 114 -4.07 -10.24 6.74
N VAL A 115 -4.59 -9.26 6.00
CA VAL A 115 -5.86 -9.38 5.28
C VAL A 115 -5.71 -10.31 4.07
N LEU A 116 -4.61 -10.23 3.32
CA LEU A 116 -4.38 -11.16 2.21
C LEU A 116 -4.22 -12.60 2.68
N ILE A 117 -3.55 -12.85 3.81
CA ILE A 117 -3.41 -14.19 4.38
C ILE A 117 -4.79 -14.78 4.71
N LEU A 118 -5.74 -13.97 5.21
CA LEU A 118 -7.13 -14.42 5.43
C LEU A 118 -7.87 -14.77 4.14
N LEU A 119 -7.44 -14.27 2.98
CA LEU A 119 -8.03 -14.65 1.69
C LEU A 119 -7.36 -15.91 1.09
N VAL A 120 -6.20 -16.30 1.60
CA VAL A 120 -5.48 -17.49 1.11
C VAL A 120 -6.11 -18.74 1.71
N PRO A 121 -6.68 -19.66 0.90
CA PRO A 121 -7.37 -20.86 1.40
C PRO A 121 -6.43 -21.80 2.16
N HIS A 122 -5.12 -21.71 1.95
CA HIS A 122 -4.11 -22.45 2.70
C HIS A 122 -4.02 -22.02 4.17
N PHE A 123 -4.44 -20.79 4.52
CA PHE A 123 -4.55 -20.38 5.92
C PHE A 123 -5.71 -21.09 6.64
N TRP A 124 -6.77 -21.44 5.91
CA TRP A 124 -7.98 -22.07 6.45
C TRP A 124 -7.93 -23.59 6.45
N LYS A 125 -7.04 -24.18 5.67
CA LYS A 125 -6.83 -25.62 5.62
C LYS A 125 -5.66 -25.98 6.52
N LYS A 126 -5.97 -26.66 7.64
CA LYS A 126 -5.00 -27.46 8.39
C LYS A 126 -4.40 -28.55 7.52
#